data_AF-A0A167HIM7-F1
#
_entry.id   AF-A0A167HIM7-F1
#
_cell.length_a   1.000
_cell.length_b   1.000
_cell.length_c   1.000
_cell.angle_alpha   90.00
_cell.angle_beta   90.00
_cell.angle_gamma   90.00
#
_symmetry.space_group_name_H-M   'P 1'
#
loop_
_entity.id
_entity.type
_entity.pdbx_description
1 polymer ?
#
loop_
_entity_poly.entity_id
_entity_poly.type
_entity_poly.pdbx_seq_one_letter_code
_entity_poly.pdbx_strand_id
1 'polypeptide(L)'
;MMKEEAFHNPGDSIFKTTFKPNLHVEKITSRESFIALVVTDRIVNASAQAGVLPRQGNLPGINHLWSLLYRHIDIVIKDLNSRIAGGAAIETLLRRLVDLLSIDLSIMDPAWRSHVEGFAALVKLHGGVQKVINVKAALERDQRVPPMALHYVLIYSTLANTTSPASNQITGLANWSADDITAAYSHTGFHPAPCPTSVLQDIVRITRLRTMCLAEPTITSAFVPIAHEVSRLLQAFVPEEWTEPYAKPEDPCMPLAGDLYKTASILYGLLSLPPVLAAEFATIPGADPPAMDGPSAVERARLFYGAYLMNLVERAMGELPLPQGVSWPIAVLGVAKHDAPQEEKDRLIRHLRTLRLRPGADSGAANIDIKLRDFWYFGHTKWEECYHEPINVIT
;
A
#
# COMPACT_ATOMS: atom_id res chain seq x y z
N MET A 1 -33.43 -10.72 5.26
CA MET A 1 -33.56 -9.77 4.13
C MET A 1 -32.26 -8.96 4.11
N MET A 2 -31.24 -9.46 3.39
CA MET A 2 -29.97 -8.74 3.27
C MET A 2 -30.24 -7.48 2.45
N LYS A 3 -29.91 -6.31 2.98
CA LYS A 3 -29.81 -5.11 2.14
C LYS A 3 -28.67 -5.38 1.16
N GLU A 4 -28.99 -5.36 -0.13
CA GLU A 4 -27.98 -5.19 -1.17
C GLU A 4 -27.27 -3.86 -0.90
N GLU A 5 -26.12 -3.91 -0.27
CA GLU A 5 -25.15 -2.82 -0.38
C GLU A 5 -24.63 -2.89 -1.81
N ALA A 6 -25.24 -2.08 -2.69
CA ALA A 6 -24.76 -1.88 -4.03
C ALA A 6 -23.35 -1.29 -3.92
N PHE A 7 -22.34 -2.12 -4.17
CA PHE A 7 -20.91 -1.74 -4.16
C PHE A 7 -20.55 -0.65 -5.20
N HIS A 8 -21.51 -0.21 -6.02
CA HIS A 8 -21.38 0.86 -6.99
C HIS A 8 -22.72 1.58 -7.15
N ASN A 9 -22.76 2.89 -6.90
CA ASN A 9 -23.85 3.73 -7.39
C ASN A 9 -23.78 3.78 -8.93
N PRO A 10 -24.91 3.73 -9.65
CA PRO A 10 -24.93 3.92 -11.09
C PRO A 10 -24.54 5.37 -11.41
N GLY A 11 -23.25 5.62 -11.60
CA GLY A 11 -22.67 6.96 -11.74
C GLY A 11 -21.21 7.07 -11.32
N ASP A 12 -20.67 6.10 -10.58
CA ASP A 12 -19.34 6.14 -9.94
C ASP A 12 -18.14 6.07 -10.91
N SER A 13 -18.39 6.12 -12.22
CA SER A 13 -17.36 6.06 -13.25
C SER A 13 -17.93 6.59 -14.56
N ILE A 14 -17.09 7.23 -15.40
CA ILE A 14 -17.40 7.46 -16.83
C ILE A 14 -17.74 6.16 -17.58
N PHE A 15 -17.46 5.00 -16.97
CA PHE A 15 -17.80 3.66 -17.45
C PHE A 15 -19.11 3.17 -16.82
N LYS A 16 -20.19 3.20 -17.60
CA LYS A 16 -21.51 2.63 -17.24
C LYS A 16 -21.43 1.10 -17.13
N THR A 17 -21.69 0.56 -15.95
CA THR A 17 -21.82 -0.89 -15.73
C THR A 17 -23.12 -1.39 -16.35
N THR A 18 -23.03 -2.43 -17.17
CA THR A 18 -24.19 -3.25 -17.53
C THR A 18 -23.84 -4.69 -17.22
N PHE A 19 -24.44 -5.25 -16.16
CA PHE A 19 -24.31 -6.66 -15.85
C PHE A 19 -24.71 -7.49 -17.08
N LYS A 20 -23.74 -8.21 -17.66
CA LYS A 20 -23.97 -9.11 -18.80
C LYS A 20 -24.07 -10.54 -18.29
N PRO A 21 -25.28 -11.14 -18.24
CA PRO A 21 -25.49 -12.48 -17.67
C PRO A 21 -24.77 -13.63 -18.41
N ASN A 22 -24.11 -13.36 -19.54
CA ASN A 22 -23.39 -14.36 -20.36
C ASN A 22 -21.87 -14.39 -20.12
N LEU A 23 -21.37 -13.81 -19.02
CA LEU A 23 -19.94 -13.81 -18.66
C LEU A 23 -19.59 -15.11 -17.92
N HIS A 24 -19.07 -16.11 -18.64
CA HIS A 24 -18.54 -17.34 -18.04
C HIS A 24 -17.35 -17.04 -17.11
N VAL A 25 -17.24 -17.75 -15.97
CA VAL A 25 -16.16 -17.61 -14.98
C VAL A 25 -14.77 -17.72 -15.64
N GLU A 26 -14.60 -18.57 -16.65
CA GLU A 26 -13.35 -18.69 -17.42
C GLU A 26 -12.92 -17.41 -18.17
N LYS A 27 -13.88 -16.51 -18.47
CA LYS A 27 -13.62 -15.19 -19.04
C LYS A 27 -13.21 -14.16 -17.98
N ILE A 28 -13.42 -14.47 -16.70
CA ILE A 28 -13.13 -13.63 -15.54
C ILE A 28 -11.83 -14.10 -14.87
N THR A 29 -11.74 -15.38 -14.48
CA THR A 29 -10.56 -15.99 -13.86
C THR A 29 -10.30 -17.39 -14.43
N SER A 30 -9.07 -17.88 -14.36
CA SER A 30 -8.78 -19.26 -14.77
C SER A 30 -9.26 -20.19 -13.68
N ARG A 31 -9.67 -21.41 -14.03
CA ARG A 31 -10.03 -22.43 -13.04
C ARG A 31 -8.94 -22.60 -11.97
N GLU A 32 -7.69 -22.62 -12.40
CA GLU A 32 -6.55 -22.84 -11.52
C GLU A 32 -6.30 -21.64 -10.60
N SER A 33 -6.41 -20.41 -11.12
CA SER A 33 -6.37 -19.17 -10.32
C SER A 33 -7.49 -19.13 -9.28
N PHE A 34 -8.71 -19.51 -9.67
CA PHE A 34 -9.85 -19.58 -8.75
C PHE A 34 -9.62 -20.60 -7.64
N ILE A 35 -9.16 -21.80 -7.97
CA ILE A 35 -8.85 -22.82 -6.96
C ILE A 35 -7.75 -22.31 -6.02
N ALA A 36 -6.68 -21.70 -6.55
CA ALA A 36 -5.61 -21.14 -5.72
C ALA A 36 -6.15 -20.08 -4.75
N LEU A 37 -6.97 -19.13 -5.21
CA LEU A 37 -7.62 -18.12 -4.36
C LEU A 37 -8.49 -18.75 -3.25
N VAL A 38 -9.29 -19.75 -3.58
CA VAL A 38 -10.12 -20.46 -2.59
C VAL A 38 -9.27 -21.21 -1.57
N VAL A 39 -8.19 -21.86 -2.00
CA VAL A 39 -7.29 -22.58 -1.08
C VAL A 39 -6.56 -21.59 -0.17
N THR A 40 -6.13 -20.44 -0.70
CA THR A 40 -5.56 -19.34 0.08
C THR A 40 -6.52 -18.86 1.16
N ASP A 41 -7.78 -18.57 0.82
CA ASP A 41 -8.80 -18.19 1.80
C ASP A 41 -8.95 -19.26 2.91
N ARG A 42 -8.95 -20.55 2.55
CA ARG A 42 -9.00 -21.63 3.54
C ARG A 42 -7.78 -21.66 4.45
N ILE A 43 -6.58 -21.44 3.93
CA ILE A 43 -5.34 -21.37 4.71
C ILE A 43 -5.40 -20.19 5.68
N VAL A 44 -5.79 -19.00 5.21
CA VAL A 44 -5.90 -17.79 6.02
C VAL A 44 -6.91 -17.98 7.14
N ASN A 45 -8.11 -18.48 6.82
CA ASN A 45 -9.16 -18.72 7.80
C ASN A 45 -8.77 -19.78 8.84
N ALA A 46 -8.17 -20.90 8.42
CA ALA A 46 -7.70 -21.93 9.33
C ALA A 46 -6.60 -21.41 10.27
N SER A 47 -5.68 -20.60 9.74
CA SER A 47 -4.60 -20.00 10.53
C SER A 47 -5.16 -19.01 11.55
N ALA A 48 -6.11 -18.15 11.14
CA ALA A 48 -6.79 -17.21 12.03
C ALA A 48 -7.54 -17.92 13.16
N GLN A 49 -8.28 -18.99 12.86
CA GLN A 49 -8.98 -19.80 13.86
C GLN A 49 -8.02 -20.48 14.85
N ALA A 50 -6.86 -20.92 14.38
CA ALA A 50 -5.81 -21.50 15.22
C ALA A 50 -4.95 -20.46 15.97
N GLY A 51 -5.18 -19.15 15.73
CA GLY A 51 -4.41 -18.08 16.35
C GLY A 51 -2.97 -17.97 15.87
N VAL A 52 -2.65 -18.53 14.69
CA VAL A 52 -1.30 -18.52 14.10
C VAL A 52 -1.26 -17.71 12.81
N LEU A 53 -0.05 -17.36 12.37
CA LEU A 53 0.16 -16.63 11.13
C LEU A 53 -0.02 -17.54 9.90
N PRO A 54 -0.57 -17.04 8.77
CA PRO A 54 -0.76 -17.79 7.53
C PRO A 54 0.57 -17.95 6.78
N ARG A 55 1.49 -18.69 7.40
CA ARG A 55 2.81 -19.03 6.88
C ARG A 55 2.97 -20.54 6.89
N GLN A 56 3.54 -21.08 5.82
CA GLN A 56 3.78 -22.51 5.71
C GLN A 56 4.59 -23.02 6.93
N GLY A 57 4.16 -24.15 7.50
CA GLY A 57 4.77 -24.76 8.67
C GLY A 57 4.17 -24.35 10.02
N ASN A 58 3.45 -23.21 10.11
CA ASN A 58 2.86 -22.76 11.38
C ASN A 58 1.65 -23.59 11.84
N LEU A 59 0.97 -24.26 10.91
CA LEU A 59 -0.14 -25.17 11.20
C LEU A 59 0.02 -26.47 10.40
N PRO A 60 0.76 -27.46 10.92
CA PRO A 60 1.05 -28.69 10.18
C PRO A 60 -0.18 -29.47 9.69
N GLY A 61 -1.31 -29.34 10.40
CA GLY A 61 -2.58 -29.98 10.05
C GLY A 61 -3.15 -29.57 8.68
N ILE A 62 -2.73 -28.43 8.13
CA ILE A 62 -3.17 -27.94 6.82
C ILE A 62 -2.11 -28.03 5.72
N ASN A 63 -1.03 -28.81 5.93
CA ASN A 63 0.05 -28.96 4.93
C ASN A 63 -0.45 -29.42 3.55
N HIS A 64 -1.50 -30.23 3.50
CA HIS A 64 -2.13 -30.64 2.25
C HIS A 64 -2.72 -29.47 1.44
N LEU A 65 -3.21 -28.42 2.12
CA LEU A 65 -3.68 -27.19 1.47
C LEU A 65 -2.52 -26.39 0.88
N TRP A 66 -1.38 -26.31 1.57
CA TRP A 66 -0.17 -25.68 1.03
C TRP A 66 0.33 -26.40 -0.22
N SER A 67 0.42 -27.74 -0.20
CA SER A 67 0.79 -28.53 -1.38
C SER A 67 -0.20 -28.32 -2.54
N LEU A 68 -1.49 -28.26 -2.22
CA LEU A 68 -2.54 -27.99 -3.21
C LEU A 68 -2.36 -26.59 -3.82
N LEU A 69 -2.16 -25.56 -2.99
CA LEU A 69 -1.95 -24.18 -3.41
C LEU A 69 -0.78 -24.06 -4.37
N TYR A 70 0.41 -24.50 -3.95
CA TYR A 70 1.63 -24.35 -4.77
C TYR A 70 1.56 -25.14 -6.07
N ARG A 71 0.84 -26.28 -6.10
CA ARG A 71 0.57 -27.01 -7.35
C ARG A 71 -0.26 -26.17 -8.33
N HIS A 72 -1.29 -25.47 -7.84
CA HIS A 72 -2.12 -24.61 -8.71
C HIS A 72 -1.37 -23.34 -9.13
N ILE A 73 -0.58 -22.73 -8.23
CA ILE A 73 0.32 -21.61 -8.56
C ILE A 73 1.29 -21.99 -9.70
N ASP A 74 1.94 -23.15 -9.62
CA ASP A 74 2.85 -23.64 -10.66
C ASP A 74 2.15 -23.76 -12.04
N ILE A 75 0.92 -24.28 -12.08
CA ILE A 75 0.14 -24.35 -13.32
C ILE A 75 -0.18 -22.95 -13.85
N VAL A 76 -0.61 -22.03 -12.99
CA VAL A 76 -0.93 -20.65 -13.38
C VAL A 76 0.31 -19.93 -13.93
N ILE A 77 1.47 -20.09 -13.30
CA ILE A 77 2.73 -19.50 -13.78
C ILE A 77 3.13 -20.07 -15.15
N LYS A 78 3.00 -21.38 -15.35
CA LYS A 78 3.28 -22.03 -16.64
C LYS A 78 2.35 -21.53 -17.75
N ASP A 79 1.05 -21.44 -17.48
CA ASP A 79 0.06 -20.87 -18.41
C ASP A 79 0.37 -19.39 -18.73
N LEU A 80 0.68 -18.59 -17.70
CA LEU A 80 1.04 -17.18 -17.86
C LEU A 80 2.27 -17.03 -18.77
N ASN A 81 3.34 -17.79 -18.52
CA ASN A 81 4.54 -17.75 -19.34
C ASN A 81 4.27 -18.15 -20.79
N SER A 82 3.45 -19.20 -21.01
CA SER A 82 3.04 -19.59 -22.36
C SER A 82 2.24 -18.49 -23.07
N ARG A 83 1.38 -17.77 -22.36
CA ARG A 83 0.60 -16.65 -22.91
C ARG A 83 1.46 -15.44 -23.23
N ILE A 84 2.45 -15.13 -22.40
CA ILE A 84 3.43 -14.07 -22.67
C ILE A 84 4.18 -14.41 -23.95
N ALA A 85 4.71 -15.63 -24.07
CA ALA A 85 5.41 -16.08 -25.27
C ALA A 85 4.51 -16.09 -26.53
N GLY A 86 3.22 -16.40 -26.36
CA GLY A 86 2.23 -16.39 -27.44
C GLY A 86 1.67 -15.01 -27.80
N GLY A 87 2.13 -13.92 -27.17
CA GLY A 87 1.66 -12.56 -27.46
C GLY A 87 0.21 -12.31 -27.05
N ALA A 88 -0.25 -12.91 -25.95
CA ALA A 88 -1.60 -12.71 -25.44
C ALA A 88 -1.87 -11.25 -25.07
N ALA A 89 -3.15 -10.86 -25.10
CA ALA A 89 -3.57 -9.50 -24.80
C ALA A 89 -3.26 -9.11 -23.34
N ILE A 90 -2.77 -7.87 -23.16
CA ILE A 90 -2.21 -7.40 -21.88
C ILE A 90 -3.21 -7.48 -20.73
N GLU A 91 -4.48 -7.20 -20.95
CA GLU A 91 -5.52 -7.26 -19.92
C GLU A 91 -5.66 -8.66 -19.30
N THR A 92 -5.39 -9.70 -20.08
CA THR A 92 -5.40 -11.09 -19.61
C THR A 92 -4.15 -11.36 -18.76
N LEU A 93 -3.00 -10.85 -19.18
CA LEU A 93 -1.73 -11.01 -18.47
C LEU A 93 -1.73 -10.28 -17.13
N LEU A 94 -2.17 -9.02 -17.10
CA LEU A 94 -2.24 -8.21 -15.87
C LEU A 94 -3.17 -8.84 -14.85
N ARG A 95 -4.33 -9.37 -15.29
CA ARG A 95 -5.26 -10.04 -14.39
C ARG A 95 -4.63 -11.26 -13.71
N ARG A 96 -3.91 -12.09 -14.47
CA ARG A 96 -3.25 -13.28 -13.91
C ARG A 96 -2.16 -12.93 -12.92
N LEU A 97 -1.40 -11.87 -13.18
CA LEU A 97 -0.42 -11.37 -12.22
C LEU A 97 -1.08 -10.81 -10.96
N VAL A 98 -2.21 -10.11 -11.07
CA VAL A 98 -2.97 -9.64 -9.90
C VAL A 98 -3.53 -10.81 -9.11
N ASP A 99 -4.02 -11.88 -9.75
CA ASP A 99 -4.49 -13.09 -9.05
C ASP A 99 -3.33 -13.70 -8.22
N LEU A 100 -2.16 -13.88 -8.81
CA LEU A 100 -0.96 -14.41 -8.14
C LEU A 100 -0.47 -13.49 -7.01
N LEU A 101 -0.39 -12.19 -7.29
CA LEU A 101 0.01 -11.18 -6.32
C LEU A 101 -0.93 -11.17 -5.11
N SER A 102 -2.26 -11.23 -5.33
CA SER A 102 -3.25 -11.24 -4.26
C SER A 102 -3.08 -12.48 -3.36
N ILE A 103 -2.81 -13.63 -3.96
CA ILE A 103 -2.52 -14.88 -3.22
C ILE A 103 -1.32 -14.67 -2.27
N ASP A 104 -0.20 -14.20 -2.82
CA ASP A 104 1.06 -14.01 -2.08
C ASP A 104 1.03 -12.84 -1.08
N LEU A 105 0.05 -11.94 -1.20
CA LEU A 105 -0.16 -10.89 -0.21
C LEU A 105 -1.00 -11.40 0.96
N SER A 106 -1.97 -12.29 0.71
CA SER A 106 -2.83 -12.89 1.74
C SER A 106 -2.09 -13.95 2.56
N ILE A 107 -1.25 -14.77 1.93
CA ILE A 107 -0.31 -15.65 2.63
C ILE A 107 0.99 -14.88 2.84
N MET A 108 1.74 -15.10 3.93
CA MET A 108 2.98 -14.35 4.19
C MET A 108 4.17 -14.83 3.33
N ASP A 109 4.00 -14.90 2.01
CA ASP A 109 5.01 -15.42 1.07
C ASP A 109 5.78 -14.26 0.40
N PRO A 110 7.12 -14.29 0.36
CA PRO A 110 7.91 -13.20 -0.21
C PRO A 110 7.79 -13.04 -1.75
N ALA A 111 7.19 -13.99 -2.46
CA ALA A 111 7.10 -13.99 -3.92
C ALA A 111 6.29 -12.82 -4.52
N TRP A 112 5.46 -12.14 -3.72
CA TRP A 112 4.66 -10.98 -4.14
C TRP A 112 5.49 -9.91 -4.87
N ARG A 113 6.76 -9.69 -4.45
CA ARG A 113 7.67 -8.71 -5.08
C ARG A 113 7.96 -9.05 -6.54
N SER A 114 8.18 -10.33 -6.84
CA SER A 114 8.47 -10.79 -8.19
C SER A 114 7.26 -10.57 -9.11
N HIS A 115 6.04 -10.70 -8.59
CA HIS A 115 4.83 -10.38 -9.35
C HIS A 115 4.69 -8.90 -9.66
N VAL A 116 5.03 -8.02 -8.71
CA VAL A 116 5.06 -6.56 -8.95
C VAL A 116 6.10 -6.19 -10.02
N GLU A 117 7.31 -6.74 -9.96
CA GLU A 117 8.35 -6.49 -10.97
C GLU A 117 7.95 -7.03 -12.35
N GLY A 118 7.39 -8.24 -12.41
CA GLY A 118 6.87 -8.82 -13.64
C GLY A 118 5.73 -7.98 -14.24
N PHE A 119 4.85 -7.44 -13.39
CA PHE A 119 3.78 -6.54 -13.80
C PHE A 119 4.34 -5.26 -14.43
N ALA A 120 5.29 -4.61 -13.76
CA ALA A 120 5.92 -3.41 -14.27
C ALA A 120 6.64 -3.65 -15.61
N ALA A 121 7.33 -4.80 -15.74
CA ALA A 121 7.97 -5.20 -16.99
C ALA A 121 6.96 -5.37 -18.13
N LEU A 122 5.79 -5.97 -17.88
CA LEU A 122 4.73 -6.09 -18.87
C LEU A 122 4.14 -4.74 -19.27
N VAL A 123 3.89 -3.84 -18.31
CA VAL A 123 3.41 -2.48 -18.61
C VAL A 123 4.41 -1.75 -19.51
N LYS A 124 5.71 -1.84 -19.19
CA LYS A 124 6.78 -1.26 -20.01
C LYS A 124 6.82 -1.88 -21.41
N LEU A 125 6.74 -3.21 -21.52
CA LEU A 125 6.74 -3.93 -22.80
C LEU A 125 5.61 -3.48 -23.72
N HIS A 126 4.45 -3.13 -23.15
CA HIS A 126 3.29 -2.68 -23.92
C HIS A 126 3.26 -1.16 -24.16
N GLY A 127 4.34 -0.45 -23.85
CA GLY A 127 4.52 0.96 -24.15
C GLY A 127 4.10 1.92 -23.03
N GLY A 128 4.06 1.45 -21.78
CA GLY A 128 3.88 2.28 -20.60
C GLY A 128 2.43 2.49 -20.16
N VAL A 129 2.27 3.16 -19.01
CA VAL A 129 1.00 3.30 -18.29
C VAL A 129 -0.11 3.89 -19.17
N GLN A 130 0.16 5.01 -19.83
CA GLN A 130 -0.83 5.67 -20.70
C GLN A 130 -1.35 4.75 -21.81
N LYS A 131 -0.47 3.98 -22.44
CA LYS A 131 -0.87 3.07 -23.52
C LYS A 131 -1.68 1.89 -23.00
N VAL A 132 -1.33 1.38 -21.82
CA VAL A 132 -2.05 0.28 -21.16
C VAL A 132 -3.45 0.69 -20.70
N ILE A 133 -3.61 1.90 -20.15
CA ILE A 133 -4.92 2.43 -19.74
C ILE A 133 -5.85 2.58 -20.94
N ASN A 134 -5.32 3.01 -22.08
CA ASN A 134 -6.09 3.29 -23.30
C ASN A 134 -6.36 2.07 -24.20
N VAL A 135 -6.04 0.84 -23.76
CA VAL A 135 -6.32 -0.37 -24.55
C VAL A 135 -7.82 -0.50 -24.79
N LYS A 136 -8.25 -0.67 -26.05
CA LYS A 136 -9.66 -0.74 -26.49
C LYS A 136 -10.57 -1.67 -25.68
N ALA A 137 -10.05 -2.73 -25.06
CA ALA A 137 -10.81 -3.61 -24.17
C ALA A 137 -11.34 -2.88 -22.91
N ALA A 138 -10.62 -1.87 -22.41
CA ALA A 138 -11.08 -0.97 -21.35
C ALA A 138 -12.25 -0.07 -21.80
N LEU A 139 -12.33 0.22 -23.11
CA LEU A 139 -13.30 1.16 -23.69
C LEU A 139 -14.58 0.47 -24.23
N GLU A 140 -14.48 -0.75 -24.75
CA GLU A 140 -15.58 -1.40 -25.49
C GLU A 140 -16.30 -2.54 -24.72
N ARG A 141 -15.78 -3.02 -23.58
CA ARG A 141 -16.25 -4.29 -22.95
C ARG A 141 -16.56 -4.29 -21.46
N ASP A 142 -16.75 -3.15 -20.80
CA ASP A 142 -17.03 -3.13 -19.34
C ASP A 142 -15.92 -3.86 -18.52
N GLN A 143 -14.71 -3.93 -19.09
CA GLN A 143 -13.56 -4.63 -18.49
C GLN A 143 -12.62 -3.59 -17.89
N ARG A 144 -12.88 -3.22 -16.64
CA ARG A 144 -12.08 -2.31 -15.79
C ARG A 144 -10.68 -2.82 -15.44
N VAL A 145 -10.16 -3.79 -16.19
CA VAL A 145 -9.08 -4.68 -15.74
C VAL A 145 -7.72 -3.98 -15.76
N PRO A 146 -7.30 -3.29 -16.84
CA PRO A 146 -6.02 -2.58 -16.81
C PRO A 146 -5.98 -1.43 -15.78
N PRO A 147 -6.99 -0.54 -15.68
CA PRO A 147 -7.01 0.52 -14.67
C PRO A 147 -6.97 0.02 -13.22
N MET A 148 -7.81 -0.97 -12.87
CA MET A 148 -7.82 -1.51 -11.51
C MET A 148 -6.52 -2.24 -11.16
N ALA A 149 -5.95 -2.97 -12.11
CA ALA A 149 -4.69 -3.68 -11.89
C ALA A 149 -3.52 -2.70 -11.70
N LEU A 150 -3.47 -1.62 -12.50
CA LEU A 150 -2.48 -0.56 -12.32
C LEU A 150 -2.62 0.12 -10.96
N HIS A 151 -3.84 0.46 -10.57
CA HIS A 151 -4.13 1.05 -9.27
C HIS A 151 -3.70 0.12 -8.12
N TYR A 152 -4.12 -1.15 -8.16
CA TYR A 152 -3.77 -2.16 -7.16
C TYR A 152 -2.25 -2.27 -6.99
N VAL A 153 -1.52 -2.55 -8.08
CA VAL A 153 -0.07 -2.74 -8.01
C VAL A 153 0.66 -1.46 -7.60
N LEU A 154 0.18 -0.28 -8.00
CA LEU A 154 0.76 1.00 -7.61
C LEU A 154 0.67 1.23 -6.10
N ILE A 155 -0.48 0.96 -5.45
CA ILE A 155 -0.60 1.15 -4.00
C ILE A 155 0.34 0.18 -3.26
N TYR A 156 0.26 -1.12 -3.55
CA TYR A 156 1.06 -2.12 -2.83
C TYR A 156 2.54 -1.86 -2.96
N SER A 157 3.02 -1.57 -4.17
CA SER A 157 4.42 -1.25 -4.40
C SER A 157 4.86 0.03 -3.71
N THR A 158 4.07 1.11 -3.77
CA THR A 158 4.40 2.40 -3.17
C THR A 158 4.53 2.26 -1.66
N LEU A 159 3.52 1.69 -1.00
CA LEU A 159 3.52 1.56 0.45
C LEU A 159 4.55 0.54 0.94
N ALA A 160 4.75 -0.58 0.24
CA ALA A 160 5.79 -1.54 0.60
C ALA A 160 7.21 -0.98 0.41
N ASN A 161 7.43 -0.10 -0.58
CA ASN A 161 8.71 0.58 -0.77
C ASN A 161 9.04 1.51 0.42
N THR A 162 8.03 2.16 1.03
CA THR A 162 8.27 2.96 2.25
C THR A 162 8.84 2.11 3.39
N THR A 163 8.42 0.85 3.51
CA THR A 163 8.84 -0.10 4.56
C THR A 163 9.78 -1.18 4.03
N SER A 164 10.52 -0.82 2.98
CA SER A 164 11.68 -1.57 2.51
C SER A 164 12.95 -0.76 2.79
N PRO A 165 14.11 -1.42 2.92
CA PRO A 165 15.39 -0.73 2.99
C PRO A 165 15.60 0.14 1.75
N ALA A 166 16.19 1.32 1.91
CA ALA A 166 16.48 2.19 0.76
C ALA A 166 17.36 1.50 -0.32
N SER A 167 18.14 0.48 0.07
CA SER A 167 18.95 -0.36 -0.82
C SER A 167 18.20 -1.50 -1.52
N ASN A 168 16.94 -1.76 -1.15
CA ASN A 168 16.17 -2.93 -1.59
C ASN A 168 14.72 -2.58 -1.97
N GLN A 169 14.57 -1.57 -2.82
CA GLN A 169 13.28 -1.10 -3.32
C GLN A 169 12.81 -1.93 -4.51
N ILE A 170 11.49 -1.93 -4.74
CA ILE A 170 10.89 -2.34 -6.01
C ILE A 170 11.16 -1.24 -7.02
N THR A 171 11.79 -1.59 -8.13
CA THR A 171 12.33 -0.65 -9.12
C THR A 171 11.51 -0.56 -10.40
N GLY A 172 10.67 -1.57 -10.69
CA GLY A 172 9.88 -1.61 -11.92
C GLY A 172 8.99 -0.38 -12.14
N LEU A 173 8.57 0.28 -11.07
CA LEU A 173 7.72 1.47 -11.08
C LEU A 173 8.48 2.77 -10.84
N ALA A 174 9.79 2.70 -10.55
CA ALA A 174 10.60 3.86 -10.19
C ALA A 174 10.61 4.94 -11.28
N ASN A 175 10.47 4.55 -12.55
CA ASN A 175 10.51 5.44 -13.72
C ASN A 175 9.14 6.02 -14.11
N TRP A 176 8.07 5.75 -13.35
CA TRP A 176 6.76 6.32 -13.66
C TRP A 176 6.75 7.83 -13.40
N SER A 177 6.26 8.60 -14.38
CA SER A 177 6.09 10.04 -14.25
C SER A 177 4.96 10.39 -13.28
N ALA A 178 4.86 11.65 -12.85
CA ALA A 178 3.73 12.10 -12.04
C ALA A 178 2.39 11.90 -12.76
N ASP A 179 2.38 12.09 -14.08
CA ASP A 179 1.20 11.88 -14.93
C ASP A 179 0.85 10.38 -15.03
N ASP A 180 1.84 9.50 -15.10
CA ASP A 180 1.61 8.05 -15.08
C ASP A 180 1.08 7.58 -13.73
N ILE A 181 1.62 8.08 -12.61
CA ILE A 181 1.12 7.79 -11.26
C ILE A 181 -0.31 8.29 -11.12
N THR A 182 -0.57 9.54 -11.53
CA THR A 182 -1.92 10.12 -11.52
C THR A 182 -2.86 9.26 -12.34
N ALA A 183 -2.48 8.92 -13.57
CA ALA A 183 -3.30 8.11 -14.45
C ALA A 183 -3.57 6.75 -13.81
N ALA A 184 -2.56 5.99 -13.40
CA ALA A 184 -2.73 4.68 -12.77
C ALA A 184 -3.62 4.73 -11.51
N TYR A 185 -3.50 5.78 -10.69
CA TYR A 185 -4.25 5.92 -9.45
C TYR A 185 -5.69 6.44 -9.65
N SER A 186 -5.92 7.32 -10.62
CA SER A 186 -7.15 8.13 -10.77
C SER A 186 -8.33 7.43 -11.47
N HIS A 187 -8.61 6.17 -11.11
CA HIS A 187 -9.67 5.39 -11.76
C HIS A 187 -10.77 4.88 -10.85
N THR A 188 -10.42 4.63 -9.58
CA THR A 188 -11.32 4.00 -8.62
C THR A 188 -11.01 4.53 -7.24
N GLY A 189 -12.03 4.79 -6.42
CA GLY A 189 -11.85 4.98 -4.97
C GLY A 189 -11.53 3.66 -4.26
N PHE A 190 -10.65 2.84 -4.83
CA PHE A 190 -10.34 1.52 -4.33
C PHE A 190 -9.74 1.61 -2.92
N HIS A 191 -10.23 0.75 -2.02
CA HIS A 191 -10.24 1.00 -0.58
C HIS A 191 -9.08 0.45 0.28
N PRO A 192 -8.00 -0.20 -0.20
CA PRO A 192 -6.94 -0.65 0.71
C PRO A 192 -6.09 0.52 1.23
N ALA A 193 -6.11 1.68 0.56
CA ALA A 193 -5.50 2.91 1.03
C ALA A 193 -6.35 4.11 0.60
N PRO A 194 -7.16 4.71 1.48
CA PRO A 194 -7.94 5.92 1.18
C PRO A 194 -7.05 7.17 1.16
N CYS A 195 -5.95 7.11 0.41
CA CYS A 195 -4.95 8.16 0.31
C CYS A 195 -5.32 9.14 -0.81
N PRO A 196 -5.25 10.46 -0.59
CA PRO A 196 -5.32 11.44 -1.67
C PRO A 196 -4.24 11.21 -2.73
N THR A 197 -4.57 11.41 -4.01
CA THR A 197 -3.62 11.21 -5.14
C THR A 197 -2.37 12.07 -4.97
N SER A 198 -2.54 13.34 -4.56
CA SER A 198 -1.43 14.26 -4.31
C SER A 198 -0.52 13.77 -3.18
N VAL A 199 -1.11 13.31 -2.08
CA VAL A 199 -0.36 12.78 -0.92
C VAL A 199 0.37 11.49 -1.29
N LEU A 200 -0.23 10.60 -2.09
CA LEU A 200 0.45 9.40 -2.59
C LEU A 200 1.69 9.77 -3.42
N GLN A 201 1.60 10.79 -4.28
CA GLN A 201 2.76 11.26 -5.02
C GLN A 201 3.85 11.79 -4.09
N ASP A 202 3.48 12.48 -3.01
CA ASP A 202 4.45 12.95 -2.01
C ASP A 202 5.12 11.79 -1.26
N ILE A 203 4.39 10.71 -0.94
CA ILE A 203 4.99 9.46 -0.41
C ILE A 203 6.02 8.88 -1.40
N VAL A 204 5.70 8.86 -2.70
CA VAL A 204 6.64 8.43 -3.74
C VAL A 204 7.87 9.35 -3.79
N ARG A 205 7.69 10.68 -3.71
CA ARG A 205 8.78 11.66 -3.71
C ARG A 205 9.70 11.48 -2.51
N ILE A 206 9.15 11.32 -1.30
CA ILE A 206 9.94 11.05 -0.07
C ILE A 206 10.74 9.75 -0.25
N THR A 207 10.10 8.70 -0.75
CA THR A 207 10.76 7.40 -0.96
C THR A 207 11.90 7.49 -1.98
N ARG A 208 11.70 8.22 -3.08
CA ARG A 208 12.77 8.49 -4.05
C ARG A 208 13.93 9.28 -3.42
N LEU A 209 13.63 10.32 -2.63
CA LEU A 209 14.66 11.06 -1.91
C LEU A 209 15.50 10.16 -1.00
N ARG A 210 14.89 9.23 -0.26
CA ARG A 210 15.63 8.24 0.55
C ARG A 210 16.62 7.44 -0.29
N THR A 211 16.19 6.93 -1.45
CA THR A 211 17.05 6.15 -2.35
C THR A 211 18.18 6.98 -2.94
N MET A 212 17.90 8.22 -3.33
CA MET A 212 18.89 9.14 -3.88
C MET A 212 19.95 9.51 -2.83
N CYS A 213 19.54 9.77 -1.59
CA CYS A 213 20.48 10.06 -0.49
C CYS A 213 21.39 8.86 -0.17
N LEU A 214 20.86 7.65 -0.26
CA LEU A 214 21.67 6.44 -0.10
C LEU A 214 22.68 6.29 -1.25
N ALA A 215 22.26 6.55 -2.49
CA ALA A 215 23.11 6.43 -3.66
C ALA A 215 24.19 7.53 -3.73
N GLU A 216 23.87 8.75 -3.29
CA GLU A 216 24.76 9.91 -3.38
C GLU A 216 24.87 10.69 -2.05
N PRO A 217 25.47 10.10 -0.99
CA PRO A 217 25.48 10.71 0.34
C PRO A 217 26.17 12.08 0.39
N THR A 218 27.18 12.30 -0.46
CA THR A 218 28.02 13.52 -0.49
C THR A 218 27.27 14.75 -0.97
N ILE A 219 26.16 14.59 -1.70
CA ILE A 219 25.37 15.71 -2.22
C ILE A 219 23.97 15.79 -1.61
N THR A 220 23.73 15.11 -0.48
CA THR A 220 22.42 15.11 0.21
C THR A 220 21.85 16.52 0.40
N SER A 221 22.70 17.51 0.70
CA SER A 221 22.29 18.91 0.85
C SER A 221 21.73 19.55 -0.42
N ALA A 222 22.12 19.08 -1.61
CA ALA A 222 21.58 19.54 -2.88
C ALA A 222 20.10 19.14 -3.06
N PHE A 223 19.61 18.16 -2.31
CA PHE A 223 18.22 17.72 -2.35
C PHE A 223 17.29 18.49 -1.39
N VAL A 224 17.82 19.42 -0.59
CA VAL A 224 17.02 20.25 0.35
C VAL A 224 15.86 20.97 -0.36
N PRO A 225 16.03 21.63 -1.53
CA PRO A 225 14.90 22.28 -2.20
C PRO A 225 13.77 21.31 -2.60
N ILE A 226 14.12 20.06 -2.90
CA ILE A 226 13.13 19.03 -3.25
C ILE A 226 12.37 18.59 -1.98
N ALA A 227 13.08 18.34 -0.87
CA ALA A 227 12.46 18.02 0.41
C ALA A 227 11.55 19.16 0.92
N HIS A 228 12.01 20.40 0.77
CA HIS A 228 11.24 21.60 1.10
C HIS A 228 9.92 21.65 0.33
N GLU A 229 9.96 21.46 -1.00
CA GLU A 229 8.76 21.52 -1.82
C GLU A 229 7.77 20.41 -1.46
N VAL A 230 8.24 19.18 -1.22
CA VAL A 230 7.39 18.07 -0.79
C VAL A 230 6.73 18.36 0.57
N SER A 231 7.50 18.86 1.54
CA SER A 231 6.98 19.29 2.83
C SER A 231 5.93 20.40 2.66
N ARG A 232 6.22 21.42 1.85
CA ARG A 232 5.29 22.53 1.57
C ARG A 232 3.96 22.04 0.98
N LEU A 233 4.01 21.10 0.03
CA LEU A 233 2.81 20.51 -0.59
C LEU A 233 1.97 19.75 0.45
N LEU A 234 2.60 18.91 1.28
CA LEU A 234 1.92 18.19 2.34
C LEU A 234 1.29 19.15 3.36
N GLN A 235 2.02 20.18 3.78
CA GLN A 235 1.51 21.19 4.73
C GLN A 235 0.31 21.95 4.17
N ALA A 236 0.37 22.32 2.88
CA ALA A 236 -0.69 23.05 2.18
C ALA A 236 -1.92 22.20 1.83
N PHE A 237 -1.83 20.86 1.88
CA PHE A 237 -2.98 19.99 1.64
C PHE A 237 -4.05 20.19 2.73
N VAL A 238 -5.27 20.55 2.32
CA VAL A 238 -6.44 20.73 3.21
C VAL A 238 -7.40 19.54 3.02
N PRO A 239 -7.53 18.63 4.00
CA PRO A 239 -8.36 17.43 3.85
C PRO A 239 -9.84 17.70 3.55
N GLU A 240 -10.38 18.82 4.07
CA GLU A 240 -11.76 19.24 3.86
C GLU A 240 -12.04 19.70 2.42
N GLU A 241 -11.01 20.22 1.73
CA GLU A 241 -11.08 20.69 0.35
C GLU A 241 -10.58 19.63 -0.65
N TRP A 242 -10.34 18.41 -0.18
CA TRP A 242 -9.82 17.32 -0.99
C TRP A 242 -10.79 16.92 -2.11
N THR A 243 -10.33 17.13 -3.34
CA THR A 243 -11.00 16.73 -4.58
C THR A 243 -10.18 15.70 -5.34
N GLU A 244 -10.86 14.88 -6.14
CA GLU A 244 -10.26 13.87 -7.01
C GLU A 244 -10.92 13.90 -8.39
N PRO A 245 -10.20 13.54 -9.47
CA PRO A 245 -10.76 13.47 -10.81
C PRO A 245 -11.69 12.26 -11.03
N TYR A 246 -11.83 11.38 -10.02
CA TYR A 246 -12.71 10.22 -10.01
C TYR A 246 -13.84 10.41 -9.00
N ALA A 247 -14.92 9.62 -9.13
CA ALA A 247 -16.02 9.64 -8.18
C ALA A 247 -15.52 9.29 -6.78
N LYS A 248 -15.55 10.28 -5.89
CA LYS A 248 -15.28 10.13 -4.46
C LYS A 248 -16.60 9.67 -3.82
N PRO A 249 -16.60 8.62 -2.96
CA PRO A 249 -17.74 8.39 -2.09
C PRO A 249 -18.06 9.68 -1.33
N GLU A 250 -19.34 10.07 -1.25
CA GLU A 250 -19.81 11.20 -0.43
C GLU A 250 -19.74 10.85 1.08
N ASP A 251 -18.68 10.16 1.49
CA ASP A 251 -18.49 9.68 2.85
C ASP A 251 -17.94 10.82 3.72
N PRO A 252 -18.62 11.18 4.82
CA PRO A 252 -18.13 12.18 5.77
C PRO A 252 -16.76 11.83 6.38
N CYS A 253 -16.29 10.58 6.28
CA CYS A 253 -15.00 10.15 6.81
C CYS A 253 -13.80 10.47 5.89
N MET A 254 -14.01 10.99 4.68
CA MET A 254 -12.93 11.24 3.73
C MET A 254 -11.91 12.29 4.19
N PRO A 255 -12.29 13.41 4.84
CA PRO A 255 -11.32 14.34 5.43
C PRO A 255 -10.44 13.66 6.48
N LEU A 256 -10.99 12.76 7.31
CA LEU A 256 -10.22 11.98 8.28
C LEU A 256 -9.16 11.10 7.58
N ALA A 257 -9.53 10.44 6.48
CA ALA A 257 -8.58 9.64 5.70
C ALA A 257 -7.47 10.50 5.08
N GLY A 258 -7.83 11.65 4.50
CA GLY A 258 -6.86 12.61 3.96
C GLY A 258 -5.87 13.10 5.01
N ASP A 259 -6.35 13.45 6.20
CA ASP A 259 -5.51 13.93 7.30
C ASP A 259 -4.61 12.83 7.88
N LEU A 260 -5.13 11.61 7.98
CA LEU A 260 -4.39 10.42 8.40
C LEU A 260 -3.17 10.19 7.49
N TYR A 261 -3.37 10.19 6.17
CA TYR A 261 -2.30 9.96 5.21
C TYR A 261 -1.34 11.16 5.09
N LYS A 262 -1.85 12.41 5.15
CA LYS A 262 -1.02 13.61 5.21
C LYS A 262 -0.07 13.55 6.40
N THR A 263 -0.62 13.33 7.60
CA THR A 263 0.14 13.32 8.85
C THR A 263 1.16 12.18 8.86
N ALA A 264 0.77 10.97 8.44
CA ALA A 264 1.68 9.84 8.30
C ALA A 264 2.81 10.11 7.28
N SER A 265 2.53 10.83 6.18
CA SER A 265 3.53 11.18 5.18
C SER A 265 4.56 12.18 5.70
N ILE A 266 4.12 13.19 6.45
CA ILE A 266 5.03 14.15 7.12
C ILE A 266 5.94 13.40 8.10
N LEU A 267 5.36 12.54 8.93
CA LEU A 267 6.10 11.75 9.91
C LEU A 267 7.05 10.75 9.25
N TYR A 268 6.66 10.15 8.11
CA TYR A 268 7.54 9.33 7.30
C TYR A 268 8.74 10.13 6.78
N GLY A 269 8.53 11.34 6.26
CA GLY A 269 9.62 12.24 5.87
C GLY A 269 10.59 12.56 7.02
N LEU A 270 10.06 12.85 8.21
CA LEU A 270 10.85 13.10 9.43
C LEU A 270 11.72 11.91 9.85
N LEU A 271 11.17 10.69 9.78
CA LEU A 271 11.82 9.50 10.35
C LEU A 271 12.78 8.80 9.38
N SER A 272 12.54 8.93 8.08
CA SER A 272 13.16 8.08 7.07
C SER A 272 14.23 8.78 6.22
N LEU A 273 14.22 10.12 6.18
CA LEU A 273 15.21 10.91 5.46
C LEU A 273 16.42 11.26 6.35
N PRO A 274 17.59 11.56 5.75
CA PRO A 274 18.72 12.09 6.49
C PRO A 274 18.36 13.39 7.24
N PRO A 275 19.03 13.69 8.38
CA PRO A 275 18.66 14.82 9.25
C PRO A 275 18.51 16.17 8.55
N VAL A 276 19.37 16.47 7.56
CA VAL A 276 19.32 17.72 6.80
C VAL A 276 18.05 17.88 5.98
N LEU A 277 17.48 16.78 5.45
CA LEU A 277 16.21 16.81 4.72
C LEU A 277 15.01 16.65 5.64
N ALA A 278 15.14 15.86 6.71
CA ALA A 278 14.10 15.68 7.72
C ALA A 278 13.72 17.02 8.38
N ALA A 279 14.67 17.95 8.54
CA ALA A 279 14.42 19.30 9.06
C ALA A 279 13.35 20.07 8.27
N GLU A 280 13.23 19.84 6.97
CA GLU A 280 12.20 20.50 6.13
C GLU A 280 10.77 20.07 6.50
N PHE A 281 10.61 18.89 7.11
CA PHE A 281 9.32 18.36 7.56
C PHE A 281 9.00 18.74 9.01
N ALA A 282 9.90 19.46 9.70
CA ALA A 282 9.76 19.77 11.13
C ALA A 282 8.85 20.97 11.44
N THR A 283 8.25 21.59 10.43
CA THR A 283 7.28 22.68 10.61
C THR A 283 6.04 22.19 11.33
N ILE A 284 5.63 22.89 12.39
CA ILE A 284 4.43 22.59 13.18
C ILE A 284 3.41 23.71 12.96
N PRO A 285 2.16 23.42 12.55
CA PRO A 285 1.12 24.44 12.35
C PRO A 285 0.89 25.28 13.61
N GLY A 286 0.87 26.61 13.45
CA GLY A 286 0.60 27.55 14.55
C GLY A 286 1.75 27.74 15.55
N ALA A 287 2.91 27.12 15.33
CA ALA A 287 4.12 27.39 16.11
C ALA A 287 5.00 28.42 15.39
N ASP A 288 5.66 29.30 16.15
CA ASP A 288 6.68 30.18 15.60
C ASP A 288 7.82 29.34 14.98
N PRO A 289 8.44 29.81 13.87
CA PRO A 289 9.58 29.14 13.26
C PRO A 289 10.65 28.87 14.33
N PRO A 290 11.20 27.65 14.42
CA PRO A 290 12.18 27.34 15.44
C PRO A 290 13.37 28.30 15.36
N ALA A 291 13.67 29.01 16.45
CA ALA A 291 14.97 29.66 16.64
C ALA A 291 16.09 28.65 16.96
N MET A 292 15.83 27.34 16.82
CA MET A 292 16.64 26.25 17.33
C MET A 292 17.31 25.41 16.23
N ASP A 293 18.37 24.73 16.64
CA ASP A 293 19.14 23.72 15.91
C ASP A 293 18.28 22.59 15.32
N GLY A 294 18.56 22.19 14.07
CA GLY A 294 17.78 21.22 13.30
C GLY A 294 17.38 19.92 14.03
N PRO A 295 18.27 19.26 14.80
CA PRO A 295 17.92 18.03 15.52
C PRO A 295 16.81 18.20 16.57
N SER A 296 16.79 19.32 17.30
CA SER A 296 15.77 19.57 18.32
C SER A 296 14.41 19.91 17.69
N ALA A 297 14.41 20.53 16.50
CA ALA A 297 13.20 20.77 15.73
C ALA A 297 12.57 19.47 15.21
N VAL A 298 13.37 18.57 14.62
CA VAL A 298 12.92 17.26 14.12
C VAL A 298 12.29 16.44 15.25
N GLU A 299 12.92 16.43 16.43
CA GLU A 299 12.41 15.68 17.57
C GLU A 299 11.07 16.21 18.10
N ARG A 300 10.94 17.54 18.24
CA ARG A 300 9.66 18.15 18.62
C ARG A 300 8.56 17.85 17.62
N ALA A 301 8.88 17.91 16.32
CA ALA A 301 7.94 17.58 15.26
C ALA A 301 7.53 16.10 15.28
N ARG A 302 8.48 15.17 15.51
CA ARG A 302 8.19 13.74 15.70
C ARG A 302 7.18 13.52 16.82
N LEU A 303 7.39 14.15 17.98
CA LEU A 303 6.49 14.04 19.12
C LEU A 303 5.10 14.62 18.82
N PHE A 304 5.05 15.80 18.20
CA PHE A 304 3.80 16.47 17.82
C PHE A 304 2.99 15.64 16.82
N TYR A 305 3.59 15.30 15.67
CA TYR A 305 2.92 14.52 14.64
C TYR A 305 2.65 13.09 15.07
N GLY A 306 3.50 12.49 15.91
CA GLY A 306 3.26 11.18 16.50
C GLY A 306 2.06 11.15 17.44
N ALA A 307 1.86 12.19 18.26
CA ALA A 307 0.67 12.32 19.10
C ALA A 307 -0.60 12.56 18.24
N TYR A 308 -0.50 13.44 17.24
CA TYR A 308 -1.60 13.74 16.34
C TYR A 308 -2.03 12.51 15.53
N LEU A 309 -1.05 11.78 14.95
CA LEU A 309 -1.31 10.56 14.19
C LEU A 309 -1.92 9.45 15.04
N MET A 310 -1.54 9.34 16.32
CA MET A 310 -2.18 8.39 17.24
C MET A 310 -3.68 8.68 17.38
N ASN A 311 -4.06 9.95 17.55
CA ASN A 311 -5.47 10.33 17.60
C ASN A 311 -6.20 10.00 16.29
N LEU A 312 -5.59 10.30 15.15
CA LEU A 312 -6.16 9.99 13.84
C LEU A 312 -6.32 8.48 13.61
N VAL A 313 -5.35 7.66 14.03
CA VAL A 313 -5.44 6.19 13.96
C VAL A 313 -6.59 5.68 14.82
N GLU A 314 -6.73 6.17 16.06
CA GLU A 314 -7.81 5.77 16.96
C GLU A 314 -9.19 6.09 16.37
N ARG A 315 -9.34 7.32 15.84
CA ARG A 315 -10.55 7.75 15.14
C ARG A 315 -10.81 6.92 13.90
N ALA A 316 -9.80 6.74 13.05
CA ALA A 316 -9.94 6.01 11.79
C ALA A 316 -10.35 4.55 12.00
N MET A 317 -9.84 3.91 13.06
CA MET A 317 -10.23 2.54 13.41
C MET A 317 -11.70 2.40 13.82
N GLY A 318 -12.35 3.48 14.28
CA GLY A 318 -13.76 3.50 14.69
C GLY A 318 -14.73 4.18 13.71
N GLU A 319 -14.25 5.18 12.97
CA GLU A 319 -15.06 6.05 12.08
C GLU A 319 -15.00 5.62 10.61
N LEU A 320 -13.90 4.99 10.14
CA LEU A 320 -13.82 4.52 8.75
C LEU A 320 -14.64 3.23 8.57
N PRO A 321 -15.46 3.11 7.51
CA PRO A 321 -16.15 1.86 7.18
C PRO A 321 -15.17 0.69 6.97
N LEU A 322 -14.05 1.00 6.30
CA LEU A 322 -12.98 0.08 5.94
C LEU A 322 -11.62 0.62 6.44
N PRO A 323 -11.21 0.31 7.68
CA PRO A 323 -9.96 0.79 8.27
C PRO A 323 -8.74 -0.05 7.84
N GLN A 324 -8.87 -0.95 6.87
CA GLN A 324 -7.76 -1.68 6.24
C GLN A 324 -6.56 -0.77 5.92
N GLY A 325 -6.85 0.40 5.35
CA GLY A 325 -5.86 1.42 5.00
C GLY A 325 -5.23 2.17 6.17
N VAL A 326 -5.54 1.82 7.42
CA VAL A 326 -4.89 2.39 8.63
C VAL A 326 -3.57 1.65 8.95
N SER A 327 -3.34 0.49 8.33
CA SER A 327 -2.14 -0.33 8.51
C SER A 327 -0.83 0.41 8.24
N TRP A 328 -0.67 1.07 7.08
CA TRP A 328 0.53 1.86 6.79
C TRP A 328 0.75 3.04 7.76
N PRO A 329 -0.26 3.88 8.07
CA PRO A 329 -0.15 4.88 9.12
C PRO A 329 0.31 4.33 10.48
N ILE A 330 -0.16 3.14 10.88
CA ILE A 330 0.32 2.46 12.10
C ILE A 330 1.80 2.06 11.97
N ALA A 331 2.22 1.59 10.79
CA ALA A 331 3.62 1.24 10.51
C ALA A 331 4.55 2.46 10.72
N VAL A 332 4.16 3.64 10.24
CA VAL A 332 4.91 4.89 10.46
C VAL A 332 4.89 5.28 11.94
N LEU A 333 3.71 5.28 12.55
CA LEU A 333 3.50 5.68 13.94
C LEU A 333 4.30 4.79 14.92
N GLY A 334 4.40 3.49 14.64
CA GLY A 334 5.12 2.56 15.50
C GLY A 334 6.62 2.89 15.62
N VAL A 335 7.26 3.32 14.54
CA VAL A 335 8.65 3.82 14.56
C VAL A 335 8.72 5.16 15.30
N ALA A 336 7.76 6.05 15.03
CA ALA A 336 7.66 7.33 15.72
C ALA A 336 7.50 7.18 17.24
N LYS A 337 6.98 6.05 17.72
CA LYS A 337 6.69 5.77 19.14
C LYS A 337 7.70 4.81 19.78
N HIS A 338 8.93 4.77 19.28
CA HIS A 338 10.00 3.91 19.81
C HIS A 338 10.26 4.12 21.31
N ASP A 339 10.12 5.35 21.80
CA ASP A 339 10.30 5.79 23.18
C ASP A 339 8.99 5.89 23.98
N ALA A 340 7.86 5.52 23.39
CA ALA A 340 6.57 5.60 24.05
C ALA A 340 6.42 4.56 25.18
N PRO A 341 5.56 4.84 26.17
CA PRO A 341 5.19 3.87 27.20
C PRO A 341 4.64 2.57 26.59
N GLN A 342 4.85 1.46 27.28
CA GLN A 342 4.42 0.13 26.81
C GLN A 342 2.90 0.08 26.54
N GLU A 343 2.10 0.82 27.29
CA GLU A 343 0.65 0.90 27.08
C GLU A 343 0.29 1.45 25.69
N GLU A 344 0.97 2.51 25.22
CA GLU A 344 0.76 3.05 23.88
C GLU A 344 1.18 2.06 22.79
N LYS A 345 2.32 1.40 23.00
CA LYS A 345 2.81 0.34 22.10
C LYS A 345 1.79 -0.82 21.99
N ASP A 346 1.24 -1.26 23.12
CA ASP A 346 0.23 -2.32 23.17
C ASP A 346 -1.08 -1.91 22.50
N ARG A 347 -1.45 -0.63 22.53
CA ARG A 347 -2.61 -0.09 21.77
C ARG A 347 -2.41 -0.25 20.27
N LEU A 348 -1.24 0.12 19.74
CA LEU A 348 -0.94 -0.05 18.31
C LEU A 348 -1.01 -1.52 17.88
N ILE A 349 -0.44 -2.42 18.69
CA ILE A 349 -0.48 -3.85 18.36
C ILE A 349 -1.91 -4.41 18.44
N ARG A 350 -2.75 -3.91 19.34
CA ARG A 350 -4.18 -4.28 19.35
C ARG A 350 -4.88 -3.87 18.04
N HIS A 351 -4.60 -2.68 17.51
CA HIS A 351 -5.16 -2.27 16.22
C HIS A 351 -4.69 -3.18 15.08
N LEU A 352 -3.41 -3.52 15.01
CA LEU A 352 -2.89 -4.45 13.99
C LEU A 352 -3.52 -5.84 14.08
N ARG A 353 -3.73 -6.37 15.30
CA ARG A 353 -4.45 -7.64 15.49
C ARG A 353 -5.89 -7.56 15.00
N THR A 354 -6.58 -6.46 15.26
CA THR A 354 -7.94 -6.24 14.76
C THR A 354 -7.96 -6.20 13.23
N LEU A 355 -7.02 -5.48 12.60
CA LEU A 355 -6.93 -5.40 11.15
C LEU A 355 -6.64 -6.77 10.52
N ARG A 356 -5.68 -7.51 11.07
CA ARG A 356 -5.28 -8.85 10.60
C ARG A 356 -6.44 -9.86 10.60
N LEU A 357 -7.39 -9.72 11.52
CA LEU A 357 -8.50 -10.67 11.67
C LEU A 357 -9.73 -10.29 10.84
N ARG A 358 -9.67 -9.21 10.05
CA ARG A 358 -10.78 -8.86 9.16
C ARG A 358 -10.88 -9.85 7.98
N PRO A 359 -12.10 -10.17 7.52
CA PRO A 359 -12.26 -10.97 6.30
C PRO A 359 -11.61 -10.30 5.09
N GLY A 360 -10.89 -11.09 4.30
CA GLY A 360 -10.16 -10.59 3.12
C GLY A 360 -8.91 -9.77 3.46
N ALA A 361 -8.45 -9.80 4.71
CA ALA A 361 -7.25 -9.09 5.11
C ALA A 361 -5.99 -9.71 4.52
N ASP A 362 -5.14 -8.87 3.94
CA ASP A 362 -3.79 -9.23 3.54
C ASP A 362 -2.83 -9.26 4.74
N SER A 363 -1.62 -9.79 4.51
CA SER A 363 -0.61 -10.01 5.55
C SER A 363 0.00 -8.73 6.16
N GLY A 364 -0.34 -7.53 5.68
CA GLY A 364 0.34 -6.30 6.05
C GLY A 364 0.37 -6.03 7.54
N ALA A 365 -0.78 -6.10 8.21
CA ALA A 365 -0.86 -5.89 9.65
C ALA A 365 -0.06 -6.93 10.45
N ALA A 366 0.04 -8.17 9.95
CA ALA A 366 0.86 -9.21 10.57
C ALA A 366 2.36 -8.92 10.43
N ASN A 367 2.79 -8.46 9.25
CA ASN A 367 4.19 -8.08 9.02
C ASN A 367 4.59 -6.89 9.89
N ILE A 368 3.73 -5.88 10.00
CA ILE A 368 3.97 -4.70 10.85
C ILE A 368 4.05 -5.11 12.33
N ASP A 369 3.15 -5.97 12.82
CA ASP A 369 3.16 -6.47 14.21
C ASP A 369 4.52 -7.12 14.54
N ILE A 370 5.03 -7.98 13.66
CA ILE A 370 6.34 -8.62 13.82
C ILE A 370 7.45 -7.56 13.86
N LYS A 371 7.51 -6.68 12.86
CA LYS A 371 8.59 -5.67 12.76
C LYS A 371 8.63 -4.72 13.93
N LEU A 372 7.47 -4.21 14.37
CA LEU A 372 7.42 -3.28 15.49
C LEU A 372 7.79 -3.94 16.82
N ARG A 373 7.38 -5.20 17.04
CA ARG A 373 7.77 -5.94 18.24
C ARG A 373 9.27 -6.13 18.35
N ASP A 374 9.90 -6.59 17.28
CA ASP A 374 11.35 -6.77 17.23
C ASP A 374 12.06 -5.43 17.42
N PHE A 375 11.63 -4.41 16.68
CA PHE A 375 12.15 -3.05 16.75
C PHE A 375 12.15 -2.50 18.19
N TRP A 376 11.02 -2.57 18.90
CA TRP A 376 10.93 -2.10 20.28
C TRP A 376 11.67 -2.99 21.27
N TYR A 377 11.67 -4.31 21.07
CA TYR A 377 12.38 -5.24 21.95
C TYR A 377 13.88 -4.98 21.96
N PHE A 378 14.47 -4.71 20.78
CA PHE A 378 15.89 -4.39 20.65
C PHE A 378 16.24 -2.92 20.95
N GLY A 379 15.26 -2.08 21.29
CA GLY A 379 15.49 -0.66 21.60
C GLY A 379 15.95 0.16 20.41
N HIS A 380 15.61 -0.28 19.19
CA HIS A 380 15.92 0.45 17.97
C HIS A 380 15.13 1.76 17.89
N THR A 381 15.68 2.72 17.15
CA THR A 381 15.12 4.08 17.05
C THR A 381 15.04 4.61 15.63
N LYS A 382 15.75 3.98 14.68
CA LYS A 382 15.84 4.45 13.30
C LYS A 382 14.94 3.66 12.35
N TRP A 383 14.49 4.32 11.29
CA TRP A 383 13.61 3.74 10.28
C TRP A 383 14.17 2.43 9.67
N GLU A 384 15.44 2.46 9.22
CA GLU A 384 16.09 1.31 8.59
C GLU A 384 16.35 0.14 9.56
N GLU A 385 16.34 0.38 10.88
CA GLU A 385 16.46 -0.69 11.87
C GLU A 385 15.15 -1.48 12.00
N CYS A 386 14.01 -0.78 11.93
CA CYS A 386 12.68 -1.41 11.90
C CYS A 386 12.44 -2.16 10.59
N TYR A 387 12.68 -1.48 9.46
CA TYR A 387 12.36 -1.96 8.12
C TYR A 387 13.62 -2.37 7.35
N HIS A 388 14.42 -3.25 7.97
CA HIS A 388 15.69 -3.77 7.42
C HIS A 388 15.51 -4.84 6.33
N GLU A 389 14.28 -5.30 6.10
CA GLU A 389 13.92 -6.13 4.95
C GLU A 389 12.56 -5.70 4.40
N PRO A 390 12.29 -5.94 3.10
CA PRO A 390 11.01 -5.58 2.51
C PRO A 390 9.83 -6.33 3.11
N ILE A 391 8.75 -5.61 3.39
CA ILE A 391 7.47 -6.18 3.81
C ILE A 391 6.30 -5.56 3.04
N ASN A 392 5.22 -6.31 2.88
CA ASN A 392 3.91 -5.72 2.61
C ASN A 392 3.37 -5.09 3.89
N VAL A 393 2.70 -3.94 3.77
CA VAL A 393 2.11 -3.18 4.88
C VAL A 393 0.61 -2.94 4.71
N ILE A 394 0.02 -3.40 3.62
CA ILE A 394 -1.41 -3.25 3.34
C ILE A 394 -2.16 -4.48 3.87
N THR A 395 -3.31 -4.20 4.47
CA THR A 395 -4.20 -5.20 5.09
C THR A 395 -5.54 -5.19 4.40
#